data_AF-A0A6L7A588-F1
#
_entry.id   AF-A0A6L7A588-F1
#
_cell.length_a   1.000
_cell.length_b   1.000
_cell.length_c   1.000
_cell.angle_alpha   90.00
_cell.angle_beta   90.00
_cell.angle_gamma   90.00
#
_symmetry.space_group_name_H-M   'P 1'
#
loop_
_entity.id
_entity.type
_entity.pdbx_description
1 polymer ?
#
loop_
_entity_poly.entity_id
_entity_poly.type
_entity_poly.pdbx_seq_one_letter_code
_entity_poly.pdbx_strand_id
1 'polypeptide(L)'
;VLTMTLLKKAQLKSTVMPQVQQYAWDKAANSNQPLAHTVVLLNSGGDATQAAAILSGLTAEQSTIERALAMNWLAKYMATMPPVVLPAPAGAWAKHKLTGGGEDWRWVGQGVPDILSFGDELSPQNVQVRWREPAKMAQQSNIPVTVERQLYRLIPGEEEMSFILQPVTSNEIDSDALYLDEITLTSEQDAVLRYGQVEVPLPPGADV
;
A
#
# COMPACT_ATOMS: atom_id res chain seq x y z
N VAL A 1 12.27 -44.99 -21.15
CA VAL A 1 12.66 -43.64 -21.64
C VAL A 1 14.09 -43.37 -21.20
N LEU A 2 15.07 -43.42 -22.12
CA LEU A 2 16.47 -43.13 -21.81
C LEU A 2 16.67 -41.61 -21.79
N THR A 3 17.17 -41.06 -20.69
CA THR A 3 17.44 -39.62 -20.55
C THR A 3 18.70 -39.21 -21.35
N MET A 4 18.80 -37.94 -21.74
CA MET A 4 19.92 -37.35 -22.51
C MET A 4 21.31 -37.74 -21.95
N THR A 5 21.43 -37.84 -20.64
CA THR A 5 22.67 -38.19 -19.92
C THR A 5 23.12 -39.61 -20.22
N LEU A 6 22.18 -40.54 -20.42
CA LEU A 6 22.46 -41.94 -20.74
C LEU A 6 22.82 -42.13 -22.22
N LEU A 7 22.16 -41.41 -23.15
CA LEU A 7 22.54 -41.45 -24.57
C LEU A 7 23.91 -40.82 -24.84
N LYS A 8 24.24 -39.69 -24.19
CA LYS A 8 25.56 -39.06 -24.32
C LYS A 8 26.67 -39.97 -23.78
N LYS A 9 26.45 -40.64 -22.64
CA LYS A 9 27.40 -41.63 -22.10
C LYS A 9 27.59 -42.84 -23.02
N ALA A 10 26.55 -43.23 -23.75
CA ALA A 10 26.58 -44.38 -24.65
C ALA A 10 27.00 -44.06 -26.09
N GLN A 11 27.34 -42.80 -26.42
CA GLN A 11 27.66 -42.33 -27.78
C GLN A 11 26.58 -42.66 -28.84
N LEU A 12 25.33 -42.85 -28.42
CA LEU A 12 24.23 -43.18 -29.33
C LEU A 12 23.64 -41.88 -29.91
N LYS A 13 23.58 -41.78 -31.24
CA LYS A 13 22.86 -40.70 -31.95
C LYS A 13 21.42 -41.15 -32.19
N SER A 14 20.46 -40.38 -31.68
CA SER A 14 19.05 -40.63 -31.93
C SER A 14 18.52 -39.73 -33.04
N THR A 15 17.87 -40.33 -34.04
CA THR A 15 17.33 -39.66 -35.23
C THR A 15 15.95 -39.03 -34.98
N VAL A 16 15.18 -39.56 -34.02
CA VAL A 16 13.82 -39.10 -33.68
C VAL A 16 13.85 -38.01 -32.60
N MET A 17 14.88 -38.00 -31.76
CA MET A 17 14.98 -37.08 -30.63
C MET A 17 15.13 -35.59 -30.97
N PRO A 18 15.77 -35.16 -32.09
CA PRO A 18 15.80 -33.74 -32.47
C PRO A 18 14.41 -33.20 -32.79
N GLN A 19 13.58 -33.99 -33.49
CA GLN A 19 12.19 -33.61 -33.81
C GLN A 19 11.32 -33.54 -32.56
N VAL A 20 11.48 -34.48 -31.63
CA VAL A 20 10.75 -34.47 -30.35
C VAL A 20 11.18 -33.30 -29.47
N GLN A 21 12.46 -32.94 -29.49
CA GLN A 21 12.98 -31.77 -28.77
C GLN A 21 12.41 -30.47 -29.35
N GLN A 22 12.39 -30.33 -30.68
CA GLN A 22 11.83 -29.15 -31.35
C GLN A 22 10.33 -29.03 -31.10
N TYR A 23 9.59 -30.14 -31.18
CA TYR A 23 8.17 -30.19 -30.81
C TYR A 23 7.92 -29.81 -29.34
N ALA A 24 8.79 -30.23 -28.41
CA ALA A 24 8.68 -29.86 -27.00
C ALA A 24 8.94 -28.36 -26.78
N TRP A 25 9.89 -27.76 -27.52
CA TRP A 25 10.14 -26.32 -27.49
C TRP A 25 8.97 -25.52 -28.06
N ASP A 26 8.41 -25.94 -29.19
CA ASP A 26 7.23 -25.31 -29.79
C ASP A 26 6.03 -25.36 -28.85
N LYS A 27 5.84 -26.50 -28.16
CA LYS A 27 4.78 -26.65 -27.18
C LYS A 27 5.01 -25.79 -25.93
N ALA A 28 6.25 -25.64 -25.49
CA ALA A 28 6.60 -24.77 -24.37
C ALA A 28 6.42 -23.28 -24.72
N ALA A 29 6.77 -22.88 -25.95
CA ALA A 29 6.61 -21.51 -26.43
C ALA A 29 5.12 -21.09 -26.55
N ASN A 30 4.24 -22.03 -26.89
CA ASN A 30 2.79 -21.80 -27.00
C ASN A 30 1.99 -22.12 -25.72
N SER A 31 2.68 -22.43 -24.61
CA SER A 31 2.02 -22.77 -23.34
C SER A 31 1.61 -21.51 -22.58
N ASN A 32 0.49 -21.54 -21.86
CA ASN A 32 0.08 -20.43 -20.98
C ASN A 32 0.82 -20.41 -19.63
N GLN A 33 1.80 -21.29 -19.42
CA GLN A 33 2.53 -21.40 -18.16
C GLN A 33 3.77 -20.49 -18.16
N PRO A 34 3.90 -19.54 -17.21
CA PRO A 34 5.08 -18.67 -17.12
C PRO A 34 6.40 -19.42 -16.90
N LEU A 35 6.36 -20.60 -16.26
CA LEU A 35 7.54 -21.46 -16.13
C LEU A 35 8.01 -21.96 -17.51
N ALA A 36 7.10 -22.34 -18.40
CA ALA A 36 7.45 -22.78 -19.76
C ALA A 36 8.12 -21.64 -20.54
N HIS A 37 7.58 -20.42 -20.45
CA HIS A 37 8.22 -19.24 -21.03
C HIS A 37 9.59 -18.94 -20.43
N THR A 38 9.77 -19.13 -19.12
CA THR A 38 11.07 -18.95 -18.44
C THR A 38 12.12 -19.94 -18.98
N VAL A 39 11.74 -21.20 -19.18
CA VAL A 39 12.63 -22.24 -19.72
C VAL A 39 12.97 -21.98 -21.19
N VAL A 40 12.00 -21.51 -21.98
CA VAL A 40 12.24 -21.06 -23.36
C VAL A 40 13.23 -19.89 -23.39
N LEU A 41 13.05 -18.89 -22.51
CA LEU A 41 13.93 -17.72 -22.40
C LEU A 41 15.38 -18.12 -22.04
N LEU A 42 15.54 -19.07 -21.11
CA LEU A 42 16.85 -19.59 -20.72
C LEU A 42 17.57 -20.29 -21.88
N ASN A 43 16.82 -21.00 -22.73
CA ASN A 43 17.39 -21.73 -23.86
C ASN A 43 17.66 -20.82 -25.07
N SER A 44 16.80 -19.83 -25.33
CA SER A 44 16.96 -18.88 -26.44
C SER A 44 17.97 -17.76 -26.15
N GLY A 45 18.32 -17.55 -24.87
CA GLY A 45 19.24 -16.49 -24.47
C GLY A 45 18.60 -15.09 -24.56
N GLY A 46 17.36 -14.96 -24.09
CA GLY A 46 16.61 -13.71 -24.19
C GLY A 46 17.10 -12.57 -23.30
N ASP A 47 16.35 -11.47 -23.28
CA ASP A 47 16.74 -10.22 -22.66
C ASP A 47 15.98 -9.91 -21.33
N ALA A 48 16.41 -8.85 -20.65
CA ALA A 48 15.79 -8.39 -19.42
C ALA A 48 14.32 -7.94 -19.61
N THR A 49 13.96 -7.49 -20.81
CA THR A 49 12.60 -7.05 -21.16
C THR A 49 11.64 -8.23 -21.22
N GLN A 50 12.04 -9.31 -21.89
CA GLN A 50 11.30 -10.57 -21.93
C GLN A 50 11.19 -11.20 -20.54
N ALA A 51 12.26 -11.14 -19.74
CA ALA A 51 12.22 -11.58 -18.35
C ALA A 51 11.18 -10.80 -17.52
N ALA A 52 11.12 -9.48 -17.67
CA ALA A 52 10.16 -8.63 -16.98
C ALA A 52 8.71 -8.90 -17.40
N ALA A 53 8.47 -9.16 -18.69
CA ALA A 53 7.16 -9.56 -19.19
C ALA A 53 6.68 -10.87 -18.53
N ILE A 54 7.56 -11.87 -18.41
CA ILE A 54 7.24 -13.15 -17.73
C ILE A 54 6.98 -12.91 -16.23
N LEU A 55 7.80 -12.09 -15.56
CA LEU A 55 7.61 -11.74 -14.16
C LEU A 55 6.25 -11.09 -13.89
N SER A 56 5.79 -10.22 -14.80
CA SER A 56 4.47 -9.57 -14.68
C SER A 56 3.30 -10.56 -14.72
N GLY A 57 3.49 -11.70 -15.38
CA GLY A 57 2.52 -12.79 -15.45
C GLY A 57 2.61 -13.80 -14.30
N LEU A 58 3.62 -13.72 -13.42
CA LEU A 58 3.74 -14.59 -12.24
C LEU A 58 2.80 -14.08 -11.15
N THR A 59 1.53 -14.47 -11.22
CA THR A 59 0.51 -14.14 -10.21
C THR A 59 0.69 -14.98 -8.94
N ALA A 60 0.12 -14.50 -7.84
CA ALA A 60 0.13 -15.21 -6.55
C ALA A 60 -0.70 -16.52 -6.56
N GLU A 61 -1.50 -16.75 -7.61
CA GLU A 61 -2.36 -17.93 -7.77
C GLU A 61 -1.61 -19.17 -8.30
N GLN A 62 -0.31 -19.04 -8.61
CA GLN A 62 0.52 -20.13 -9.12
C GLN A 62 1.19 -20.96 -8.01
N SER A 63 1.55 -22.20 -8.36
CA SER A 63 2.34 -23.09 -7.49
C SER A 63 3.58 -22.37 -6.95
N THR A 64 3.74 -22.37 -5.63
CA THR A 64 4.81 -21.64 -4.92
C THR A 64 6.21 -22.09 -5.34
N ILE A 65 6.38 -23.37 -5.68
CA ILE A 65 7.67 -23.94 -6.11
C ILE A 65 8.02 -23.49 -7.53
N GLU A 66 7.07 -23.56 -8.46
CA GLU A 66 7.27 -23.16 -9.86
C GLU A 66 7.59 -21.66 -9.94
N ARG A 67 6.88 -20.86 -9.14
CA ARG A 67 7.14 -19.43 -9.02
C ARG A 67 8.53 -19.14 -8.46
N ALA A 68 8.93 -19.80 -7.38
CA ALA A 68 10.26 -19.60 -6.78
C ALA A 68 11.38 -19.98 -7.77
N LEU A 69 11.20 -21.06 -8.52
CA LEU A 69 12.15 -21.50 -9.54
C LEU A 69 12.24 -20.51 -10.70
N ALA A 70 11.10 -20.05 -11.22
CA ALA A 70 11.04 -19.04 -12.27
C ALA A 70 11.72 -17.74 -11.81
N MET A 71 11.43 -17.25 -10.60
CA MET A 71 12.06 -16.06 -10.04
C MET A 71 13.58 -16.21 -9.90
N ASN A 72 14.06 -17.35 -9.42
CA ASN A 72 15.49 -17.61 -9.28
C ASN A 72 16.22 -17.59 -10.63
N TRP A 73 15.59 -18.13 -11.68
CA TRP A 73 16.18 -18.11 -13.02
C TRP A 73 16.10 -16.75 -13.70
N LEU A 74 15.00 -16.02 -13.51
CA LEU A 74 14.81 -14.68 -14.06
C LEU A 74 15.71 -13.63 -13.38
N ALA A 75 16.14 -13.87 -12.14
CA ALA A 75 17.04 -12.98 -11.41
C ALA A 75 18.35 -12.67 -12.15
N LYS A 76 18.88 -13.64 -12.91
CA LYS A 76 20.05 -13.45 -13.79
C LYS A 76 19.84 -12.32 -14.81
N TYR A 77 18.66 -12.26 -15.39
CA TYR A 77 18.31 -11.27 -16.42
C TYR A 77 17.97 -9.92 -15.79
N MET A 78 17.38 -9.93 -14.59
CA MET A 78 17.12 -8.70 -13.84
C MET A 78 18.40 -7.95 -13.45
N ALA A 79 19.49 -8.65 -13.17
CA ALA A 79 20.79 -8.02 -12.89
C ALA A 79 21.33 -7.19 -14.07
N THR A 80 20.89 -7.51 -15.29
CA THR A 80 21.26 -6.79 -16.52
C THR A 80 20.21 -5.77 -16.96
N MET A 81 19.13 -5.59 -16.18
CA MET A 81 18.06 -4.68 -16.54
C MET A 81 18.57 -3.24 -16.43
N PRO A 82 18.42 -2.41 -17.49
CA PRO A 82 18.76 -1.01 -17.38
C PRO A 82 17.90 -0.37 -16.28
N PRO A 83 18.46 0.57 -15.50
CA PRO A 83 17.70 1.27 -14.48
C PRO A 83 16.49 1.93 -15.13
N VAL A 84 15.31 1.68 -14.56
CA VAL A 84 14.07 2.31 -15.01
C VAL A 84 14.19 3.81 -14.73
N VAL A 85 14.37 4.59 -15.79
CA VAL A 85 14.38 6.05 -15.70
C VAL A 85 12.93 6.51 -15.68
N LEU A 86 12.49 6.99 -14.51
CA LEU A 86 11.17 7.59 -14.40
C LEU A 86 11.15 8.91 -15.18
N PRO A 87 10.12 9.14 -16.01
CA PRO A 87 9.98 10.39 -16.74
C PRO A 87 9.83 11.55 -15.76
N ALA A 88 10.49 12.67 -16.05
CA ALA A 88 10.41 13.85 -15.21
C ALA A 88 9.10 14.61 -15.47
N PRO A 89 8.22 14.75 -14.47
CA PRO A 89 7.04 15.59 -14.59
C PRO A 89 7.44 17.07 -14.64
N ALA A 90 6.71 17.86 -15.41
CA ALA A 90 6.92 19.30 -15.51
C ALA A 90 6.45 20.01 -14.24
N GLY A 91 7.21 21.01 -13.80
CA GLY A 91 6.92 21.83 -12.62
C GLY A 91 7.86 21.58 -11.43
N ALA A 92 7.42 21.94 -10.24
CA ALA A 92 8.19 21.86 -9.00
C ALA A 92 8.16 20.45 -8.39
N TRP A 93 8.58 19.44 -9.16
CA TRP A 93 8.71 18.06 -8.70
C TRP A 93 10.17 17.76 -8.35
N ALA A 94 10.39 17.20 -7.16
CA ALA A 94 11.69 16.75 -6.69
C ALA A 94 11.77 15.22 -6.70
N LYS A 95 12.90 14.67 -7.14
CA LYS A 95 13.18 13.24 -7.01
C LYS A 95 13.37 12.89 -5.54
N HIS A 96 12.69 11.85 -5.10
CA HIS A 96 12.78 11.32 -3.76
C HIS A 96 13.11 9.82 -3.84
N LYS A 97 14.03 9.36 -2.98
CA LYS A 97 14.46 7.96 -2.93
C LYS A 97 13.69 7.24 -1.83
N LEU A 98 12.98 6.18 -2.20
CA LEU A 98 12.30 5.30 -1.26
C LEU A 98 13.31 4.39 -0.56
N THR A 99 12.99 3.98 0.67
CA THR A 99 13.81 3.07 1.49
C THR A 99 14.08 1.72 0.81
N GLY A 100 13.23 1.32 -0.15
CA GLY A 100 13.40 0.12 -0.97
C GLY A 100 14.24 0.30 -2.23
N GLY A 101 14.95 1.43 -2.39
CA GLY A 101 15.79 1.72 -3.56
C GLY A 101 15.04 2.19 -4.81
N GLY A 102 13.71 2.23 -4.77
CA GLY A 102 12.90 2.88 -5.81
C GLY A 102 13.01 4.40 -5.75
N GLU A 103 12.77 5.05 -6.88
CA GLU A 103 12.64 6.51 -6.95
C GLU A 103 11.16 6.89 -7.14
N ASP A 104 10.73 7.99 -6.54
CA ASP A 104 9.43 8.63 -6.81
C ASP A 104 9.59 10.14 -7.00
N TRP A 105 8.58 10.75 -7.61
CA TRP A 105 8.51 12.20 -7.77
C TRP A 105 7.59 12.78 -6.70
N ARG A 106 8.09 13.75 -5.94
CA ARG A 106 7.34 14.45 -4.90
C ARG A 106 7.18 15.92 -5.26
N TRP A 107 5.94 16.39 -5.24
CA TRP A 107 5.64 17.81 -5.45
C TRP A 107 6.17 18.64 -4.28
N VAL A 108 6.93 19.69 -4.59
CA VAL A 108 7.50 20.66 -3.64
C VAL A 108 7.09 22.10 -3.95
N GLY A 109 6.20 22.30 -4.92
CA GLY A 109 5.66 23.61 -5.27
C GLY A 109 4.60 24.12 -4.28
N GLN A 110 4.22 25.38 -4.43
CA GLN A 110 3.11 25.99 -3.69
C GLN A 110 1.77 25.55 -4.31
N GLY A 111 0.84 25.08 -3.46
CA GLY A 111 -0.48 24.62 -3.90
C GLY A 111 -0.48 23.23 -4.52
N VAL A 112 -1.68 22.75 -4.90
CA VAL A 112 -1.88 21.49 -5.60
C VAL A 112 -1.78 21.74 -7.10
N PRO A 113 -0.98 21.00 -7.88
CA PRO A 113 -1.04 21.10 -9.33
C PRO A 113 -2.36 20.54 -9.83
N ASP A 114 -3.09 21.32 -10.63
CA ASP A 114 -4.32 20.84 -11.29
C ASP A 114 -4.03 19.89 -12.45
N ILE A 115 -2.83 19.99 -13.05
CA ILE A 115 -2.42 19.20 -14.22
C ILE A 115 -1.04 18.59 -13.98
N LEU A 116 -0.96 17.26 -14.09
CA LEU A 116 0.31 16.54 -14.18
C LEU A 116 0.73 16.47 -15.65
N SER A 117 1.72 17.26 -16.03
CA SER A 117 2.26 17.28 -17.39
C SER A 117 3.60 16.57 -17.46
N PHE A 118 3.84 15.82 -18.52
CA PHE A 118 5.14 15.25 -18.87
C PHE A 118 5.62 15.92 -20.16
N GLY A 119 6.89 16.33 -20.21
CA GLY A 119 7.40 17.15 -21.32
C GLY A 119 7.49 16.40 -22.65
N ASP A 120 7.83 15.11 -22.61
CA ASP A 120 7.99 14.27 -23.79
C ASP A 120 6.81 13.31 -23.97
N GLU A 121 6.55 12.91 -25.21
CA GLU A 121 5.56 11.88 -25.55
C GLU A 121 5.99 10.54 -24.95
N LEU A 122 5.39 10.18 -23.81
CA LEU A 122 5.73 8.96 -23.08
C LEU A 122 5.07 7.75 -23.74
N SER A 123 5.82 6.64 -23.85
CA SER A 123 5.21 5.33 -24.10
C SER A 123 4.20 5.01 -22.98
N PRO A 124 3.12 4.26 -23.27
CA PRO A 124 2.11 3.91 -22.29
C PRO A 124 2.74 3.31 -21.03
N GLN A 125 2.61 4.02 -19.91
CA GLN A 125 3.19 3.64 -18.62
C GLN A 125 2.09 3.58 -17.56
N ASN A 126 2.16 2.60 -16.68
CA ASN A 126 1.29 2.51 -15.52
C ASN A 126 1.79 3.48 -14.45
N VAL A 127 1.04 4.56 -14.21
CA VAL A 127 1.39 5.58 -13.22
C VAL A 127 0.46 5.46 -12.01
N GLN A 128 1.04 5.41 -10.81
CA GLN A 128 0.29 5.51 -9.55
C GLN A 128 0.45 6.91 -8.98
N VAL A 129 -0.65 7.64 -8.85
CA VAL A 129 -0.68 8.96 -8.20
C VAL A 129 -1.12 8.78 -6.75
N ARG A 130 -0.32 9.29 -5.81
CA ARG A 130 -0.65 9.28 -4.38
C ARG A 130 -0.85 10.70 -3.90
N TRP A 131 -2.11 11.05 -3.66
CA TRP A 131 -2.46 12.27 -2.95
C TRP A 131 -2.46 12.02 -1.45
N ARG A 132 -1.72 12.84 -0.69
CA ARG A 132 -1.84 12.89 0.76
C ARG A 132 -2.19 14.32 1.10
N GLU A 133 -3.42 14.54 1.53
CA GLU A 133 -3.81 15.82 2.12
C GLU A 133 -2.87 16.06 3.32
N PRO A 134 -2.19 17.21 3.40
CA PRO A 134 -1.43 17.53 4.61
C PRO A 134 -2.40 17.40 5.78
N ALA A 135 -1.96 16.71 6.85
CA ALA A 135 -2.73 16.64 8.07
C ALA A 135 -3.08 18.08 8.45
N LYS A 136 -4.35 18.46 8.21
CA LYS A 136 -4.84 19.76 8.62
C LYS A 136 -4.68 19.76 10.12
N MET A 137 -3.72 20.56 10.61
CA MET A 137 -3.62 20.85 12.03
C MET A 137 -5.02 21.25 12.47
N ALA A 138 -5.62 20.44 13.36
CA ALA A 138 -6.95 20.60 13.93
C ALA A 138 -7.91 21.33 12.97
N GLN A 139 -8.44 20.61 11.97
CA GLN A 139 -9.55 21.16 11.21
C GLN A 139 -10.66 21.49 12.23
N GLN A 140 -10.87 22.78 12.49
CA GLN A 140 -12.05 23.27 13.19
C GLN A 140 -13.23 22.55 12.55
N SER A 141 -13.95 21.81 13.37
CA SER A 141 -15.05 20.96 12.96
C SER A 141 -16.07 21.80 12.21
N ASN A 142 -16.04 21.75 10.86
CA ASN A 142 -17.09 22.31 10.01
C ASN A 142 -18.35 21.42 10.02
N ILE A 143 -18.46 20.52 10.99
CA ILE A 143 -19.67 19.77 11.26
C ILE A 143 -20.57 20.71 12.07
N PRO A 144 -21.79 21.01 11.61
CA PRO A 144 -22.71 21.93 12.28
C PRO A 144 -23.36 21.25 13.49
N VAL A 145 -22.53 20.84 14.43
CA VAL A 145 -22.91 20.27 15.71
C VAL A 145 -22.39 21.22 16.78
N THR A 146 -23.30 21.68 17.62
CA THR A 146 -22.97 22.42 18.83
C THR A 146 -22.56 21.39 19.89
N VAL A 147 -21.37 21.58 20.45
CA VAL A 147 -20.86 20.74 21.54
C VAL A 147 -20.90 21.56 22.81
N GLU A 148 -21.67 21.11 23.79
CA GLU A 148 -21.69 21.67 25.15
C GLU A 148 -21.06 20.67 26.10
N ARG A 149 -20.12 21.13 26.92
CA ARG A 149 -19.46 20.32 27.95
C ARG A 149 -19.72 20.97 29.30
N GLN A 150 -20.23 20.19 30.25
CA GLN A 150 -20.53 20.66 31.59
C GLN A 150 -19.95 19.68 32.60
N LEU A 151 -19.10 20.19 33.49
CA LEU A 151 -18.49 19.40 34.56
C LEU A 151 -19.28 19.60 35.85
N TYR A 152 -19.68 18.52 36.50
CA TYR A 152 -20.34 18.52 37.79
C TYR A 152 -19.48 17.83 38.83
N ARG A 153 -19.37 18.41 40.02
CA ARG A 153 -18.85 17.75 41.21
C ARG A 153 -19.97 16.93 41.85
N LEU A 154 -19.66 15.68 42.20
CA LEU A 154 -20.57 14.78 42.91
C LEU A 154 -20.37 14.95 44.42
N ILE A 155 -21.39 15.46 45.10
CA ILE A 155 -21.42 15.58 46.57
C ILE A 155 -22.30 14.44 47.10
N PRO A 156 -21.81 13.59 48.01
CA PRO A 156 -22.64 12.56 48.63
C PRO A 156 -23.89 13.16 49.28
N GLY A 157 -25.07 12.60 48.96
CA GLY A 157 -26.34 13.02 49.54
C GLY A 157 -26.65 12.30 50.85
N GLU A 158 -27.82 12.58 51.43
CA GLU A 158 -28.24 12.02 52.74
C GLU A 158 -28.63 10.54 52.67
N GLU A 159 -29.01 10.04 51.48
CA GLU A 159 -29.38 8.64 51.25
C GLU A 159 -28.20 7.85 50.68
N GLU A 160 -28.12 6.56 50.99
CA GLU A 160 -27.11 5.67 50.41
C GLU A 160 -27.16 5.71 48.88
N MET A 161 -25.99 5.87 48.23
CA MET A 161 -25.85 5.98 46.76
C MET A 161 -26.55 7.20 46.13
N SER A 162 -26.91 8.22 46.91
CA SER A 162 -27.39 9.50 46.39
C SER A 162 -26.24 10.50 46.20
N PHE A 163 -26.29 11.29 45.13
CA PHE A 163 -25.32 12.34 44.85
C PHE A 163 -26.03 13.61 44.39
N ILE A 164 -25.58 14.75 44.90
CA ILE A 164 -26.01 16.07 44.48
C ILE A 164 -25.00 16.58 43.44
N LEU A 165 -25.50 16.97 42.28
CA LEU A 165 -24.71 17.54 41.19
C LEU A 165 -24.46 19.03 41.46
N GLN A 166 -23.21 19.41 41.69
CA GLN A 166 -22.81 20.81 41.77
C GLN A 166 -22.03 21.21 40.52
N PRO A 167 -22.51 22.16 39.69
CA PRO A 167 -21.80 22.60 38.50
C PRO A 167 -20.47 23.27 38.87
N VAL A 168 -19.40 22.86 38.20
CA VAL A 168 -18.05 23.41 38.38
C VAL A 168 -17.90 24.63 37.49
N THR A 169 -17.90 25.82 38.08
CA THR A 169 -17.71 27.10 37.36
C THR A 169 -16.32 27.71 37.54
N SER A 170 -15.50 27.12 38.42
CA SER A 170 -14.13 27.56 38.72
C SER A 170 -13.10 26.65 38.02
N ASN A 171 -11.92 27.19 37.73
CA ASN A 171 -10.78 26.42 37.23
C ASN A 171 -10.08 25.59 38.33
N GLU A 172 -10.50 25.72 39.58
CA GLU A 172 -10.00 24.93 40.70
C GLU A 172 -10.78 23.61 40.80
N ILE A 173 -10.06 22.49 40.58
CA ILE A 173 -10.60 21.13 40.66
C ILE A 173 -9.91 20.43 41.83
N ASP A 174 -10.70 19.85 42.72
CA ASP A 174 -10.21 19.08 43.86
C ASP A 174 -9.78 17.69 43.38
N SER A 175 -8.54 17.29 43.63
CA SER A 175 -8.03 15.99 43.19
C SER A 175 -8.65 14.77 43.91
N ASP A 176 -9.30 15.00 45.05
CA ASP A 176 -9.90 13.96 45.91
C ASP A 176 -11.44 13.94 45.83
N ALA A 177 -12.00 14.56 44.78
CA ALA A 177 -13.44 14.60 44.56
C ALA A 177 -13.83 13.83 43.30
N LEU A 178 -15.05 13.30 43.31
CA LEU A 178 -15.62 12.63 42.14
C LEU A 178 -16.34 13.65 41.27
N TYR A 179 -16.17 13.54 39.95
CA TYR A 179 -16.76 14.43 38.97
C TYR A 179 -17.53 13.66 37.90
N LEU A 180 -18.59 14.27 37.38
CA LEU A 180 -19.36 13.83 36.23
C LEU A 180 -19.11 14.82 35.09
N ASP A 181 -18.54 14.34 33.99
CA ASP A 181 -18.32 15.11 32.76
C ASP A 181 -19.47 14.82 31.79
N GLU A 182 -20.36 15.80 31.59
CA GLU A 182 -21.49 15.69 30.68
C GLU A 182 -21.14 16.37 29.35
N ILE A 183 -21.30 15.62 28.26
CA ILE A 183 -21.04 16.10 26.90
C ILE A 183 -22.33 15.98 26.09
N THR A 184 -22.88 17.13 25.72
CA THR A 184 -24.12 17.23 24.92
C THR A 184 -23.78 17.63 23.49
N LEU A 185 -24.29 16.85 22.54
CA LEU A 185 -24.12 17.08 21.09
C LEU A 185 -25.46 17.43 20.48
N THR A 186 -25.60 18.66 20.00
CA THR A 186 -26.83 19.14 19.37
C THR A 186 -26.59 19.40 17.89
N SER A 187 -27.37 18.76 17.02
CA SER A 187 -27.36 18.98 15.57
C SER A 187 -28.63 19.69 15.14
N GLU A 188 -28.51 20.84 14.46
CA GLU A 188 -29.64 21.60 13.92
C GLU A 188 -30.01 21.20 12.49
N GLN A 189 -29.32 20.20 11.90
CA GLN A 189 -29.59 19.72 10.55
C GLN A 189 -30.68 18.64 10.52
N ASP A 190 -31.54 18.71 9.50
CA ASP A 190 -32.54 17.68 9.16
C ASP A 190 -31.89 16.39 8.61
N ALA A 191 -30.60 16.44 8.27
CA ALA A 191 -29.82 15.31 7.80
C ALA A 191 -29.26 14.48 8.97
N VAL A 192 -29.57 13.18 9.00
CA VAL A 192 -29.07 12.25 10.02
C VAL A 192 -27.55 12.05 9.88
N LEU A 193 -26.80 12.42 10.92
CA LEU A 193 -25.39 12.09 11.05
C LEU A 193 -25.23 10.58 11.33
N ARG A 194 -24.48 9.88 10.47
CA ARG A 194 -24.35 8.41 10.53
C ARG A 194 -23.25 7.91 11.45
N TYR A 195 -22.21 8.70 11.66
CA TYR A 195 -21.06 8.37 12.51
C TYR A 195 -20.45 9.66 13.07
N GLY A 196 -19.84 9.57 14.25
CA GLY A 196 -19.14 10.67 14.90
C GLY A 196 -18.08 10.14 15.86
N GLN A 197 -16.97 10.86 15.97
CA GLN A 197 -15.91 10.63 16.96
C GLN A 197 -15.78 11.90 17.79
N VAL A 198 -15.83 11.76 19.11
CA VAL A 198 -15.65 12.85 20.06
C VAL A 198 -14.39 12.56 20.86
N GLU A 199 -13.44 13.49 20.83
CA GLU A 199 -12.22 13.42 21.62
C GLU A 199 -12.32 14.46 22.74
N VAL A 200 -12.37 13.99 23.98
CA VAL A 200 -12.44 14.86 25.17
C VAL A 200 -11.16 14.73 25.97
N PRO A 201 -10.33 15.79 26.05
CA PRO A 201 -9.15 15.78 26.88
C PRO A 201 -9.55 15.81 28.36
N LEU A 202 -8.99 14.85 29.11
CA LEU A 202 -9.12 14.83 30.56
C LEU A 202 -8.29 15.96 31.18
N PRO A 203 -8.74 16.55 32.30
CA PRO A 203 -7.92 17.44 33.10
C PRO A 203 -6.63 16.75 33.56
N PRO A 204 -5.51 17.49 33.71
CA PRO A 204 -4.29 16.92 34.26
C PRO A 204 -4.52 16.27 35.62
N GLY A 205 -4.14 14.99 35.76
CA GLY A 205 -4.30 14.23 37.01
C GLY A 205 -5.67 13.59 37.21
N ALA A 206 -6.61 13.75 36.28
CA ALA A 206 -7.87 13.00 36.28
C ALA A 206 -7.68 11.59 35.72
N ASP A 207 -8.41 10.64 36.30
CA ASP A 207 -8.50 9.24 35.87
C ASP A 207 -9.98 8.84 35.75
N VAL A 208 -10.30 7.82 34.94
CA VAL A 208 -11.68 7.39 34.62
C VAL A 208 -12.03 6.07 35.31
#